data_AF-A0A2V8T052-F1
#
_entry.id   AF-A0A2V8T052-F1
#
_cell.length_a   1.000
_cell.length_b   1.000
_cell.length_c   1.000
_cell.angle_alpha   90.00
_cell.angle_beta   90.00
_cell.angle_gamma   90.00
#
_symmetry.space_group_name_H-M   'P 1'
#
loop_
_entity.id
_entity.type
_entity.pdbx_description
1 polymer ?
#
loop_
_entity_poly.entity_id
_entity_poly.type
_entity_poly.pdbx_seq_one_letter_code
_entity_poly.pdbx_strand_id
1 'polypeptide(L)'
;MSENEARPSEAAEGEEQLRRVVAECEARLTEFAELAARVRHEINNPLTGLIGQAQLLLREELSDAARRRVQTIEHLANRIRDTVASLREIQLPRHVALGGGEGTNETPRD
;
A
#
# COMPACT_ATOMS: atom_id res chain seq x y z
N MET A 1 20.97 39.39 36.51
CA MET A 1 19.81 39.34 35.60
C MET A 1 20.30 39.55 34.19
N SER A 2 20.27 38.51 33.37
CA SER A 2 20.13 38.61 31.91
C SER A 2 19.70 37.20 31.50
N GLU A 3 18.41 36.96 31.63
CA GLU A 3 17.81 35.68 31.29
C GLU A 3 17.93 35.43 29.80
N ASN A 4 18.24 34.19 29.53
CA ASN A 4 18.38 33.55 28.25
C ASN A 4 17.02 33.56 27.51
N GLU A 5 16.69 34.67 26.86
CA GLU A 5 15.64 34.73 25.83
C GLU A 5 16.16 34.10 24.54
N ALA A 6 16.37 32.78 24.54
CA ALA A 6 16.49 32.02 23.31
C ALA A 6 15.14 32.06 22.58
N ARG A 7 15.03 33.06 21.71
CA ARG A 7 14.05 33.36 20.66
C ARG A 7 13.00 32.26 20.38
N PRO A 8 11.75 32.39 20.88
CA PRO A 8 10.64 31.48 20.56
C PRO A 8 10.33 31.36 19.04
N SER A 9 10.78 32.32 18.21
CA SER A 9 10.64 32.29 16.75
C SER A 9 11.44 31.15 16.10
N GLU A 10 12.69 30.93 16.51
CA GLU A 10 13.57 29.96 15.83
C GLU A 10 13.15 28.51 16.10
N ALA A 11 12.61 28.23 17.28
CA ALA A 11 12.06 26.91 17.62
C ALA A 11 10.76 26.63 16.87
N ALA A 12 9.87 27.62 16.75
CA ALA A 12 8.61 27.50 16.01
C ALA A 12 8.85 27.33 14.49
N GLU A 13 9.81 28.06 13.93
CA GLU A 13 10.23 27.93 12.53
C GLU A 13 10.83 26.55 12.24
N GLY A 14 11.65 26.02 13.16
CA GLY A 14 12.20 24.66 13.06
C GLY A 14 11.11 23.57 13.10
N GLU A 15 10.12 23.72 13.99
CA GLU A 15 9.00 22.78 14.07
C GLU A 15 8.11 22.81 12.82
N GLU A 16 7.82 24.00 12.28
CA GLU A 16 7.07 24.14 11.04
C GLU A 16 7.83 23.53 9.84
N GLN A 17 9.14 23.75 9.76
CA GLN A 17 9.97 23.14 8.72
C GLN A 17 9.97 21.61 8.82
N LEU A 18 10.06 21.05 10.03
CA LEU A 18 9.98 19.60 10.23
C LEU A 18 8.60 19.06 9.82
N ARG A 19 7.51 19.73 10.20
CA ARG A 19 6.15 19.35 9.79
C ARG A 19 5.97 19.34 8.27
N ARG A 20 6.55 20.33 7.57
CA ARG A 20 6.53 20.37 6.09
C ARG A 20 7.26 19.18 5.49
N VAL A 21 8.46 18.85 5.98
CA VAL A 21 9.24 17.70 5.49
C VAL A 21 8.49 16.39 5.73
N VAL A 22 7.88 16.22 6.92
CA VAL A 22 7.07 15.03 7.21
C VAL A 22 5.86 14.93 6.27
N ALA A 23 5.13 16.02 6.08
CA ALA A 23 3.97 16.05 5.18
C ALA A 23 4.37 15.73 3.72
N GLU A 24 5.50 16.24 3.25
CA GLU A 24 6.03 15.91 1.92
C GLU A 24 6.39 14.42 1.81
N CYS A 25 7.04 13.85 2.82
CA CYS A 25 7.33 12.42 2.88
C CYS A 25 6.06 11.57 2.87
N GLU A 26 5.03 11.94 3.64
CA GLU A 26 3.74 11.24 3.68
C GLU A 26 3.02 11.28 2.33
N ALA A 27 3.03 12.44 1.65
CA ALA A 27 2.47 12.58 0.31
C ALA A 27 3.17 11.64 -0.68
N ARG A 28 4.50 11.61 -0.68
CA ARG A 28 5.28 10.71 -1.55
C ARG A 28 5.00 9.24 -1.26
N LEU A 29 4.94 8.84 0.01
CA LEU A 29 4.61 7.46 0.40
C LEU A 29 3.20 7.06 -0.06
N THR A 30 2.26 7.99 -0.01
CA THR A 30 0.89 7.80 -0.50
C THR A 30 0.88 7.56 -2.01
N GLU A 31 1.59 8.39 -2.78
CA GLU A 31 1.74 8.20 -4.23
C GLU A 31 2.34 6.84 -4.59
N PHE A 32 3.36 6.40 -3.85
CA PHE A 32 3.95 5.07 -4.02
C PHE A 32 2.97 3.93 -3.71
N ALA A 33 2.19 4.04 -2.63
CA ALA A 33 1.20 3.04 -2.26
C ALA A 33 0.09 2.94 -3.32
N GLU A 34 -0.38 4.06 -3.84
CA GLU A 34 -1.35 4.08 -4.94
C GLU A 34 -0.79 3.48 -6.23
N LEU A 35 0.46 3.80 -6.57
CA LEU A 35 1.12 3.22 -7.73
C LEU A 35 1.23 1.70 -7.59
N ALA A 36 1.66 1.19 -6.43
CA ALA A 36 1.72 -0.24 -6.16
C ALA A 36 0.34 -0.91 -6.30
N ALA A 37 -0.72 -0.26 -5.83
CA ALA A 37 -2.08 -0.74 -5.99
C ALA A 37 -2.49 -0.80 -7.48
N ARG A 38 -2.23 0.27 -8.25
CA ARG A 38 -2.52 0.31 -9.71
C ARG A 38 -1.77 -0.80 -10.46
N VAL A 39 -0.46 -0.91 -10.24
CA VAL A 39 0.38 -1.95 -10.85
C VAL A 39 -0.14 -3.35 -10.54
N ARG A 40 -0.51 -3.62 -9.27
CA ARG A 40 -1.11 -4.90 -8.87
C ARG A 40 -2.40 -5.19 -9.63
N HIS A 41 -3.28 -4.20 -9.79
CA HIS A 41 -4.53 -4.37 -10.54
C HIS A 41 -4.27 -4.62 -12.02
N GLU A 42 -3.43 -3.80 -12.65
CA GLU A 42 -3.14 -3.89 -14.08
C GLU A 42 -2.43 -5.19 -14.48
N ILE A 43 -1.59 -5.77 -13.61
CA ILE A 43 -0.95 -7.07 -13.84
C ILE A 43 -1.90 -8.23 -13.58
N ASN A 44 -2.71 -8.16 -12.51
CA ASN A 44 -3.64 -9.24 -12.19
C ASN A 44 -4.74 -9.41 -13.25
N ASN A 45 -5.12 -8.35 -13.95
CA ASN A 45 -6.12 -8.39 -15.02
C ASN A 45 -5.75 -9.36 -16.16
N PRO A 46 -4.63 -9.18 -16.89
CA PRO A 46 -4.21 -10.11 -17.92
C PRO A 46 -3.83 -11.49 -17.37
N LEU A 47 -3.29 -11.59 -16.13
CA LEU A 47 -3.01 -12.89 -15.52
C LEU A 47 -4.28 -13.72 -15.29
N THR A 48 -5.38 -13.07 -14.88
CA THR A 48 -6.68 -13.75 -14.71
C THR A 48 -7.14 -14.33 -16.04
N GLY A 49 -7.02 -13.55 -17.14
CA GLY A 49 -7.30 -14.03 -18.48
C GLY A 49 -6.39 -15.18 -18.91
N LEU A 50 -5.07 -15.05 -18.72
CA LEU A 50 -4.08 -16.07 -19.07
C LEU A 50 -4.34 -17.40 -18.34
N ILE A 51 -4.60 -17.35 -17.04
CA ILE A 51 -4.92 -18.54 -16.24
C ILE A 51 -6.22 -19.17 -16.73
N GLY A 52 -7.25 -18.36 -16.98
CA GLY A 52 -8.52 -18.85 -17.53
C GLY A 52 -8.34 -19.54 -18.89
N GLN A 53 -7.55 -18.97 -19.80
CA GLN A 53 -7.25 -19.59 -21.10
C GLN A 53 -6.47 -20.90 -20.95
N ALA A 54 -5.47 -20.94 -20.07
CA ALA A 54 -4.74 -22.18 -19.78
C ALA A 54 -5.68 -23.27 -19.22
N GLN A 55 -6.59 -22.89 -18.33
CA GLN A 55 -7.59 -23.80 -17.77
C GLN A 55 -8.59 -24.30 -18.81
N LEU A 56 -9.03 -23.45 -19.75
CA LEU A 56 -9.88 -23.86 -20.86
C LEU A 56 -9.15 -24.87 -21.76
N LEU A 57 -7.91 -24.59 -22.15
CA LEU A 57 -7.09 -25.51 -22.96
C LEU A 57 -6.90 -26.87 -22.28
N LEU A 58 -6.73 -26.91 -20.95
CA LEU A 58 -6.57 -28.18 -20.22
C LEU A 58 -7.82 -29.08 -20.26
N ARG A 59 -8.98 -28.52 -20.62
CA ARG A 59 -10.25 -29.25 -20.81
C ARG A 59 -10.39 -29.83 -22.22
N GLU A 60 -9.54 -29.43 -23.16
CA GLU A 60 -9.52 -29.96 -24.52
C GLU A 60 -8.69 -31.25 -24.62
N GLU A 61 -8.85 -31.96 -25.73
CA GLU A 61 -8.00 -33.09 -26.09
C GLU A 61 -6.64 -32.56 -26.55
N LEU A 62 -5.62 -32.76 -25.71
CA LEU A 62 -4.25 -32.35 -25.94
C LEU A 62 -3.34 -33.57 -25.95
N SER A 63 -2.30 -33.54 -26.77
CA SER A 63 -1.19 -34.48 -26.61
C SER A 63 -0.54 -34.31 -25.22
N ASP A 64 0.08 -35.36 -24.69
CA ASP A 64 0.73 -35.30 -23.38
C ASP A 64 1.77 -34.18 -23.28
N ALA A 65 2.49 -33.93 -24.38
CA ALA A 65 3.47 -32.86 -24.44
C ALA A 65 2.82 -31.47 -24.37
N ALA A 66 1.70 -31.26 -25.07
CA ALA A 66 0.95 -30.01 -25.01
C ALA A 66 0.33 -29.81 -23.63
N ARG A 67 -0.30 -30.85 -23.06
CA ARG A 67 -0.86 -30.81 -21.70
C ARG A 67 0.18 -30.40 -20.65
N ARG A 68 1.37 -31.00 -20.67
CA ARG A 68 2.48 -30.62 -19.77
C ARG A 68 2.90 -29.15 -19.93
N ARG A 69 2.95 -28.63 -21.16
CA ARG A 69 3.28 -27.23 -21.42
C ARG A 69 2.21 -26.29 -20.85
N VAL A 70 0.93 -26.59 -21.05
CA VAL A 70 -0.17 -25.77 -20.53
C VAL A 70 -0.19 -25.79 -18.99
N GLN A 71 0.05 -26.94 -18.36
CA GLN A 71 0.20 -27.04 -16.90
C GLN A 71 1.36 -26.17 -16.39
N THR A 72 2.50 -26.16 -17.09
CA THR A 72 3.62 -25.27 -16.75
C THR A 72 3.23 -23.79 -16.89
N ILE A 73 2.51 -23.41 -17.95
CA ILE A 73 2.02 -22.04 -18.13
C ILE A 73 1.09 -21.64 -16.98
N GLU A 74 0.11 -22.49 -16.65
CA GLU A 74 -0.81 -22.25 -15.54
C GLU A 74 -0.05 -22.10 -14.21
N HIS A 75 0.90 -22.99 -13.93
CA HIS A 75 1.71 -22.94 -12.71
C HIS A 75 2.52 -21.64 -12.60
N LEU A 76 3.20 -21.24 -13.68
CA LEU A 76 3.98 -20.01 -13.70
C LEU A 76 3.08 -18.77 -13.56
N ALA A 77 1.94 -18.74 -14.24
CA ALA A 77 0.99 -17.63 -14.12
C ALA A 77 0.45 -17.49 -12.69
N ASN A 78 0.13 -18.61 -12.02
CA ASN A 78 -0.25 -18.60 -10.61
C ASN A 78 0.88 -18.06 -9.71
N ARG A 79 2.13 -18.48 -9.92
CA ARG A 79 3.29 -17.96 -9.16
C ARG A 79 3.49 -16.45 -9.34
N ILE A 80 3.29 -15.94 -10.56
CA ILE A 80 3.37 -14.49 -10.81
C ILE A 80 2.24 -13.78 -10.07
N ARG A 81 1.00 -14.28 -10.12
CA ARG A 81 -0.13 -13.72 -9.38
C ARG A 81 0.16 -13.64 -7.88
N ASP A 82 0.73 -14.70 -7.31
CA ASP A 82 1.05 -14.74 -5.88
C ASP A 82 2.16 -13.74 -5.53
N THR A 83 3.19 -13.63 -6.38
CA THR A 83 4.25 -12.62 -6.24
C THR A 83 3.70 -11.20 -6.32
N VAL A 84 2.77 -10.93 -7.23
CA VAL A 84 2.15 -9.61 -7.38
C VAL A 84 1.18 -9.30 -6.24
N ALA A 85 0.56 -10.33 -5.65
CA ALA A 85 -0.32 -10.18 -4.50
C ALA A 85 0.42 -9.70 -3.25
N SER A 86 1.72 -10.00 -3.09
CA SER A 86 2.53 -9.50 -1.96
C SER A 86 2.66 -7.98 -1.94
N LEU A 87 2.48 -7.30 -3.08
CA LEU A 87 2.42 -5.83 -3.15
C LEU A 87 1.26 -5.22 -2.33
N ARG A 88 0.31 -6.03 -1.83
CA ARG A 88 -0.70 -5.60 -0.85
C ARG A 88 -0.11 -5.16 0.49
N GLU A 89 1.09 -5.61 0.82
CA GLU A 89 1.78 -5.24 2.06
C GLU A 89 2.19 -3.76 2.07
N ILE A 90 2.32 -3.14 0.91
CA ILE A 90 2.54 -1.70 0.75
C ILE A 90 1.23 -0.98 1.08
N GLN A 91 1.08 -0.60 2.35
CA GLN A 91 -0.07 0.13 2.88
C GLN A 91 0.25 1.62 2.95
N LEU A 92 -0.78 2.47 2.79
CA LEU A 92 -0.64 3.89 3.11
C LEU A 92 -0.19 4.05 4.57
N PRO A 93 0.60 5.10 4.88
CA PRO A 93 0.79 5.53 6.25
C PRO A 93 -0.60 5.61 6.90
N ARG A 94 -0.86 4.81 7.93
CA ARG A 94 -2.08 4.99 8.71
C ARG A 94 -1.91 6.37 9.35
N HIS A 95 -2.74 7.30 8.92
CA HIS A 95 -2.83 8.59 9.59
C HIS A 95 -3.21 8.28 11.04
N VAL A 96 -2.22 8.30 11.95
CA VAL A 96 -2.49 8.32 13.37
C VAL A 96 -3.15 9.67 13.56
N ALA A 97 -4.48 9.67 13.62
CA ALA A 97 -5.21 10.84 14.06
C ALA A 97 -4.64 11.16 15.45
N LEU A 98 -3.79 12.18 15.53
CA LEU A 98 -3.42 12.82 16.78
C LEU A 98 -4.67 13.59 17.24
N GLY A 99 -5.68 12.83 17.67
CA GLY A 99 -6.97 13.29 18.13
C GLY A 99 -7.00 13.34 19.65
N GLY A 100 -6.85 14.55 20.17
CA GLY A 100 -7.49 15.09 21.37
C GLY A 100 -7.85 14.11 22.48
N GLY A 101 -6.92 13.91 23.41
CA GLY A 101 -7.25 13.53 24.78
C GLY A 101 -7.74 14.73 25.58
N GLU A 102 -8.95 15.22 25.30
CA GLU A 102 -9.72 16.02 26.25
C GLU A 102 -11.06 15.31 26.46
N GLY A 103 -11.04 14.35 27.38
CA GLY A 103 -12.25 13.74 27.89
C GLY A 103 -13.06 14.80 28.64
N THR A 104 -14.16 15.23 28.04
CA THR A 104 -15.20 15.98 28.72
C THR A 104 -15.79 15.10 29.82
N ASN A 105 -15.40 15.39 31.06
CA ASN A 105 -16.01 14.85 32.26
C ASN A 105 -17.39 15.53 32.43
N GLU A 106 -18.41 15.04 31.73
CA GLU A 106 -19.79 15.37 32.07
C GLU A 106 -20.28 14.41 33.16
N THR A 107 -20.37 14.95 34.37
CA THR A 107 -20.94 14.31 35.56
C THR A 107 -22.44 14.09 35.33
N PRO A 108 -23.02 12.91 35.64
CA PRO A 108 -24.46 12.72 35.58
C PRO A 108 -25.12 13.63 36.63
N ARG A 109 -26.03 14.50 36.21
CA ARG A 109 -26.99 15.15 37.12
C ARG A 109 -28.20 14.25 37.28
N ASP A 110 -28.58 14.12 38.55
CA ASP A 110 -29.72 13.41 39.15
C ASP A 110 -31.01 13.35 38.32
#